data_AF-W1YG43-F1
#
_entry.id   AF-W1YG43-F1
#
_cell.length_a   1.000
_cell.length_b   1.000
_cell.length_c   1.000
_cell.angle_alpha   90.00
_cell.angle_beta   90.00
_cell.angle_gamma   90.00
#
_symmetry.space_group_name_H-M   'P 1'
#
loop_
_entity.id
_entity.type
_entity.pdbx_description
1 polymer ?
#
loop_
_entity_poly.entity_id
_entity_poly.type
_entity_poly.pdbx_seq_one_letter_code
_entity_poly.pdbx_strand_id
1 'polypeptide(L)' 'GRLMKYLNLSSCQPGKHQYKNARQEHTSLPNLLERQFAVPEPDRVWCGDITYLWAGNRWCYLAVVMDLFARRVIG' A
#
# COMPACT_ATOMS: atom_id res chain seq x y z
N GLY A 1 -27.91 3.85 15.61
CA GLY A 1 -28.01 5.32 15.66
C GLY A 1 -29.03 5.89 16.65
N ARG A 2 -30.09 5.17 17.05
CA ARG A 2 -31.16 5.69 17.92
C ARG A 2 -30.69 6.02 19.35
N LEU A 3 -29.82 5.18 19.93
CA LEU A 3 -29.30 5.36 21.30
C LEU A 3 -28.28 6.51 21.40
N MET A 4 -27.34 6.62 20.45
CA MET A 4 -26.37 7.73 20.42
C MET A 4 -27.05 9.09 20.29
N LYS A 5 -28.09 9.19 19.44
CA LYS A 5 -28.90 10.42 19.32
C LYS A 5 -29.63 10.76 20.63
N TYR A 6 -30.20 9.77 21.30
CA TYR A 6 -30.87 9.97 22.59
C TYR A 6 -29.91 10.45 23.69
N LEU A 7 -28.69 9.91 23.70
CA LEU A 7 -27.65 10.25 24.67
C LEU A 7 -26.79 11.46 24.24
N ASN A 8 -27.13 12.11 23.12
CA ASN A 8 -26.38 13.23 22.54
C ASN A 8 -24.88 12.94 22.32
N LEU A 9 -24.56 11.69 21.97
CA LEU A 9 -23.19 11.22 21.71
C LEU A 9 -22.85 11.37 20.22
N SER A 10 -21.66 11.88 19.93
CA SER A 10 -21.07 11.95 18.59
C SER A 10 -19.86 11.02 18.48
N SER A 11 -19.57 10.54 17.26
CA SER A 11 -18.36 9.75 17.01
C SER A 11 -17.14 10.68 17.02
N CYS A 12 -16.16 10.38 17.86
CA CYS A 12 -14.86 11.06 17.88
C CYS A 12 -13.81 10.33 17.03
N GLN A 13 -14.22 9.39 16.17
CA GLN A 13 -13.28 8.68 15.32
C GLN A 13 -12.58 9.68 14.37
N PRO A 14 -11.25 9.67 14.31
CA PRO A 14 -10.52 10.45 13.31
C PRO A 14 -11.05 10.14 11.92
N GLY A 15 -11.19 11.16 11.08
CA GLY A 15 -11.59 10.99 9.69
C GLY A 15 -10.62 10.08 8.93
N LYS A 16 -11.05 9.56 7.78
CA LYS A 16 -10.20 8.73 6.92
C LYS A 16 -8.89 9.46 6.61
N HIS A 17 -7.76 8.79 6.84
CA HIS A 17 -6.45 9.32 6.49
C HIS A 17 -6.40 9.67 5.00
N GLN A 18 -6.01 10.91 4.69
CA GLN A 18 -5.85 11.38 3.32
C GLN A 18 -4.36 11.45 2.99
N TYR A 19 -3.92 10.58 2.08
CA TYR A 19 -2.58 10.67 1.51
C TYR A 19 -2.50 11.90 0.60
N LYS A 20 -1.38 12.61 0.64
CA LYS A 20 -1.10 13.66 -0.35
C LYS A 20 -0.98 13.00 -1.72
N ASN A 21 -1.82 13.43 -2.66
CA ASN A 21 -1.67 13.01 -4.05
C ASN A 21 -0.45 13.71 -4.65
N ALA A 22 0.62 12.96 -4.92
CA ALA A 22 1.72 13.43 -5.74
C ALA A 22 1.23 13.53 -7.20
N ARG A 23 0.71 14.70 -7.58
CA ARG A 23 0.22 14.95 -8.95
C ARG A 23 1.36 15.29 -9.92
N GLN A 24 2.54 15.60 -9.40
CA GLN A 24 3.68 16.00 -10.19
C GLN A 24 4.65 14.82 -10.28
N GLU A 25 4.86 14.35 -11.51
CA GLU A 25 5.89 13.35 -11.79
C GLU A 25 7.29 13.96 -11.71
N HIS A 26 8.28 13.11 -11.50
CA HIS A 26 9.67 13.53 -11.43
C HIS A 26 10.15 13.98 -12.80
N THR A 27 10.64 15.22 -12.94
CA THR A 27 10.96 15.82 -14.25
C THR A 27 12.08 15.10 -15.01
N SER A 28 13.02 14.46 -14.30
CA SER A 28 14.18 13.80 -14.91
C SER A 28 14.08 12.28 -14.97
N LEU A 29 13.05 11.67 -14.38
CA LEU A 29 12.92 10.21 -14.30
C LEU A 29 11.49 9.82 -14.71
N PRO A 30 11.30 9.32 -15.94
CA PRO A 30 9.97 8.90 -16.38
C PRO A 30 9.51 7.67 -15.58
N ASN A 31 8.23 7.65 -15.23
CA ASN A 31 7.60 6.47 -14.62
C ASN A 31 7.32 5.43 -15.70
N LEU A 32 8.28 4.54 -15.98
CA LEU A 32 8.14 3.54 -17.04
C LEU A 32 7.00 2.53 -16.84
N LEU A 33 6.51 2.37 -15.60
CA LEU A 33 5.44 1.44 -15.28
C LEU A 33 4.05 2.03 -15.50
N GLU A 34 3.89 3.36 -15.46
CA GLU A 34 2.62 4.12 -15.56
C GLU A 34 1.36 3.44 -14.96
N ARG A 35 1.53 2.70 -13.85
CA ARG A 35 0.48 1.89 -13.19
C ARG A 35 -0.11 0.76 -14.05
N GLN A 36 0.55 0.33 -15.13
CA GLN A 36 0.19 -0.90 -15.86
C GLN A 36 0.71 -2.14 -15.13
N PHE A 37 -0.08 -2.64 -14.19
CA PHE A 37 0.25 -3.84 -13.42
C PHE A 37 -0.13 -5.16 -14.14
N ALA A 38 -0.71 -5.08 -15.33
CA ALA A 38 -1.01 -6.22 -16.19
C ALA A 38 0.16 -6.45 -17.16
N VAL A 39 1.21 -7.11 -16.66
CA VAL A 39 2.42 -7.40 -17.42
C VAL A 39 2.18 -8.63 -18.29
N PRO A 40 2.67 -8.70 -19.55
CA PRO A 40 2.37 -9.80 -20.47
C PRO A 40 3.29 -11.03 -20.32
N GLU A 41 4.45 -10.89 -19.66
CA GLU A 41 5.47 -11.93 -19.55
C GLU A 41 6.10 -11.95 -18.14
N PRO A 42 6.54 -13.13 -17.64
CA PRO A 42 7.28 -13.24 -16.38
C PRO A 42 8.63 -12.52 -16.45
N ASP A 43 9.16 -12.16 -15.28
CA ASP A 43 10.52 -11.62 -15.12
C ASP A 43 10.79 -10.30 -15.86
N ARG A 44 9.73 -9.51 -16.11
CA ARG A 44 9.82 -8.18 -16.75
C ARG A 44 9.68 -7.02 -15.78
N VAL A 45 8.74 -7.13 -14.84
CA VAL A 45 8.48 -6.08 -13.86
C VAL A 45 8.21 -6.72 -12.50
N TRP A 46 8.95 -6.26 -11.50
CA TRP A 46 8.80 -6.71 -10.12
C TRP A 46 8.32 -5.55 -9.24
N CYS A 47 7.51 -5.88 -8.25
CA CYS A 47 7.05 -4.95 -7.23
C CYS A 47 7.62 -5.37 -5.89
N GLY A 48 8.23 -4.43 -5.17
CA GLY A 48 8.77 -4.64 -3.84
C GLY A 48 8.01 -3.84 -2.80
N ASP A 49 7.84 -4.40 -1.60
CA ASP A 49 7.31 -3.68 -0.43
C ASP A 49 8.12 -4.04 0.82
N ILE A 50 8.16 -3.11 1.77
CA ILE A 50 8.75 -3.35 3.09
C ILE A 50 7.67 -3.10 4.14
N THR A 51 7.39 -4.14 4.92
CA THR A 51 6.42 -4.08 6.00
C THR A 51 7.03 -4.49 7.34
N TYR A 52 6.31 -4.19 8.41
CA TYR A 52 6.74 -4.40 9.78
C TYR A 52 5.87 -5.48 10.38
N LEU A 53 6.49 -6.57 10.82
CA LEU A 53 5.80 -7.70 11.42
C LEU A 53 6.21 -7.83 12.88
N TRP A 54 5.22 -8.01 13.76
CA TRP A 54 5.49 -8.38 15.15
C TRP A 54 5.75 -9.89 15.21
N ALA A 55 6.97 -10.27 15.56
CA ALA A 55 7.41 -11.66 15.64
C ALA A 55 7.77 -12.00 17.09
N GLY A 56 6.79 -12.53 17.81
CA GLY A 56 6.93 -12.97 19.21
C GLY A 56 7.16 -11.79 20.16
N ASN A 57 8.43 -11.44 20.39
CA ASN A 57 8.85 -10.41 21.34
C ASN A 57 9.53 -9.20 20.68
N ARG A 58 9.59 -9.13 19.35
CA ARG A 58 10.23 -8.01 18.64
C ARG A 58 9.55 -7.67 17.31
N TRP A 59 9.76 -6.45 16.86
CA TRP A 59 9.47 -6.03 15.49
C TRP A 59 10.55 -6.53 14.54
N CYS A 60 10.12 -7.07 13.40
CA CYS A 60 10.96 -7.44 12.27
C CYS A 60 10.54 -6.64 11.04
N TYR A 61 11.51 -6.35 10.18
CA TYR A 61 11.27 -5.74 8.87
C TYR A 61 11.25 -6.87 7.84
N LEU A 62 10.14 -7.01 7.13
CA LEU A 62 10.00 -7.94 6.03
C LEU A 62 10.06 -7.15 4.73
N ALA A 63 11.08 -7.42 3.92
CA ALA A 63 11.12 -7.01 2.53
C ALA A 63 10.62 -8.17 1.67
N VAL A 64 9.78 -7.87 0.68
CA VAL A 64 9.27 -8.86 -0.28
C VAL A 64 9.42 -8.29 -1.68
N VAL A 65 9.80 -9.14 -2.63
CA VAL A 65 9.80 -8.87 -4.07
C VAL A 65 8.83 -9.84 -4.75
N MET A 66 7.90 -9.31 -5.54
CA MET A 66 6.88 -10.06 -6.26
C MET A 66 7.02 -9.84 -7.77
N ASP A 67 6.93 -10.93 -8.54
CA ASP A 67 6.75 -10.85 -9.98
C ASP A 67 5.32 -10.42 -10.35
N LEU A 68 5.18 -9.35 -11.13
CA LEU A 68 3.86 -8.78 -11.45
C LEU A 68 3.06 -9.61 -12.44
N PHE A 69 3.72 -10.42 -13.28
CA PHE A 69 3.04 -11.34 -14.19
C PHE A 69 2.48 -12.53 -13.43
N ALA A 70 3.35 -13.31 -12.76
CA ALA A 70 2.96 -14.55 -12.09
C ALA A 70 2.27 -14.33 -10.73
N ARG A 71 2.32 -13.10 -10.19
CA ARG A 71 1.82 -12.75 -8.84
C ARG A 71 2.41 -13.64 -7.75
N ARG A 72 3.69 -13.98 -7.93
CA ARG A 72 4.44 -14.87 -7.04
C ARG A 72 5.57 -14.10 -6.36
N VAL A 73 5.76 -14.37 -5.07
CA VAL A 73 6.94 -13.88 -4.33
C VAL A 73 8.19 -14.59 -4.86
N ILE A 74 9.21 -13.82 -5.20
CA ILE A 74 10.50 -14.31 -5.73
C ILE A 74 11.67 -14.01 -4.79
N GLY A 75 11.45 -13.23 -3.72
CA GLY A 75 12.44 -12.89 -2.71
C GLY A 75 11.90 -11.99 -1.62
#